data_AF-A0A6G0YPB8-F1
#
_entry.id   AF-A0A6G0YPB8-F1
#
_cell.length_a   1.000
_cell.length_b   1.000
_cell.length_c   1.000
_cell.angle_alpha   90.00
_cell.angle_beta   90.00
_cell.angle_gamma   90.00
#
_symmetry.space_group_name_H-M   'P 1'
#
loop_
_entity.id
_entity.type
_entity.pdbx_description
1 polymer ?
#
loop_
_entity_poly.entity_id
_entity_poly.type
_entity_poly.pdbx_seq_one_letter_code
_entity_poly.pdbx_strand_id
1 'polypeptide(L)'
;MTKILISHKNKTYCSDQQNLRLVLQLLHSLLVHRSHYPVVIMATAERVKQDMPPKGGYRKINFARVFPKPFASSRALVGTYIVCTGVGWYFYLLNDRLVDKYQVESRSSIIALTPLLDAEADREYLKQLRKNRDAEEKLMKNVKGWKTGTLYGEPVYKTVGKDKLIEPSLNEYYVHAPDKVLFDRAYWHKYL
;
A
#
# COMPACT_ATOMS: atom_id res chain seq x y z
N MET A 1 -21.85 -6.08 139.51
CA MET A 1 -21.35 -5.20 138.43
C MET A 1 -19.97 -5.61 137.87
N THR A 2 -19.48 -6.83 138.10
CA THR A 2 -18.06 -7.19 137.83
C THR A 2 -17.85 -8.34 136.83
N LYS A 3 -18.89 -9.00 136.31
CA LYS A 3 -18.74 -10.09 135.33
C LYS A 3 -18.63 -9.62 133.86
N ILE A 4 -19.04 -8.39 133.54
CA ILE A 4 -19.10 -7.91 132.15
C ILE A 4 -17.71 -7.46 131.63
N LEU A 5 -16.84 -6.95 132.51
CA LEU A 5 -15.54 -6.40 132.10
C LEU A 5 -14.46 -7.45 131.77
N ILE A 6 -14.59 -8.69 132.26
CA ILE A 6 -13.61 -9.75 131.97
C ILE A 6 -13.84 -10.36 130.58
N SER A 7 -15.10 -10.43 130.12
CA SER A 7 -15.44 -11.03 128.81
C SER A 7 -14.95 -10.20 127.63
N HIS A 8 -14.99 -8.87 127.73
CA HIS A 8 -14.53 -7.99 126.64
C HIS A 8 -13.02 -8.01 126.45
N LYS A 9 -12.22 -8.10 127.52
CA LYS A 9 -10.75 -8.15 127.40
C LYS A 9 -10.25 -9.43 126.72
N ASN A 10 -10.89 -10.58 126.94
CA ASN A 10 -10.42 -11.83 126.35
C ASN A 10 -10.66 -11.94 124.82
N LYS A 11 -11.63 -11.19 124.27
CA LYS A 11 -11.90 -11.19 122.83
C LYS A 11 -10.89 -10.36 122.03
N THR A 12 -10.34 -9.28 122.60
CA THR A 12 -9.40 -8.39 121.90
C THR A 12 -8.00 -9.00 121.72
N TYR A 13 -7.53 -9.82 122.68
CA TYR A 13 -6.21 -10.47 122.55
C TYR A 13 -6.14 -11.56 121.46
N CYS A 14 -7.28 -12.16 121.07
CA CYS A 14 -7.31 -13.25 120.09
C CYS A 14 -7.24 -12.74 118.63
N SER A 15 -7.84 -11.58 118.33
CA SER A 15 -7.78 -10.97 116.99
C SER A 15 -6.40 -10.39 116.66
N ASP A 16 -5.69 -9.84 117.65
CA ASP A 16 -4.35 -9.27 117.45
C ASP A 16 -3.28 -10.36 117.15
N GLN A 17 -3.43 -11.56 117.72
CA GLN A 17 -2.58 -12.72 117.43
C GLN A 17 -2.74 -13.25 115.99
N GLN A 18 -3.94 -13.15 115.40
CA GLN A 18 -4.19 -13.59 114.02
C GLN A 18 -3.59 -12.63 112.99
N ASN A 19 -3.67 -11.32 113.23
CA ASN A 19 -3.11 -10.30 112.34
C ASN A 19 -1.57 -10.33 112.30
N LEU A 20 -0.91 -10.61 113.43
CA LEU A 20 0.55 -10.75 113.50
C LEU A 20 1.08 -11.94 112.68
N ARG A 21 0.32 -13.04 112.58
CA ARG A 21 0.71 -14.20 111.74
C ARG A 21 0.59 -13.92 110.25
N LEU A 22 -0.43 -13.15 109.83
CA LEU A 22 -0.61 -12.76 108.43
C LEU A 22 0.47 -11.78 107.94
N VAL A 23 0.88 -10.83 108.78
CA VAL A 23 1.97 -9.90 108.44
C VAL A 23 3.32 -10.63 108.31
N LEU A 24 3.57 -11.63 109.14
CA LEU A 24 4.79 -12.45 109.08
C LEU A 24 4.86 -13.37 107.85
N GLN A 25 3.70 -13.86 107.37
CA GLN A 25 3.62 -14.62 106.11
C GLN A 25 3.79 -13.72 104.87
N LEU A 26 3.26 -12.50 104.90
CA LEU A 26 3.44 -11.54 103.79
C LEU A 26 4.85 -10.94 103.73
N LEU A 27 5.54 -10.78 104.87
CA LEU A 27 6.94 -10.35 104.88
C LEU A 27 7.90 -11.42 104.34
N HIS A 28 7.60 -12.71 104.53
CA HIS A 28 8.40 -13.79 103.94
C HIS A 28 8.24 -13.90 102.42
N SER A 29 7.06 -13.60 101.87
CA SER A 29 6.85 -13.65 100.41
C SER A 29 7.46 -12.47 99.64
N LEU A 30 7.67 -11.33 100.30
CA LEU A 30 8.26 -10.13 99.67
C LEU A 30 9.79 -10.09 99.67
N LEU A 31 10.47 -10.97 100.41
CA LEU A 31 11.94 -10.98 100.52
C LEU A 31 12.67 -11.84 99.49
N VAL A 32 11.96 -12.64 98.67
CA VAL A 32 12.61 -13.62 97.76
C VAL A 32 12.71 -13.16 96.30
N HIS A 33 12.12 -12.02 95.92
CA HIS A 33 12.10 -11.60 94.51
C HIS A 33 12.93 -10.34 94.21
N ARG A 34 14.27 -10.45 94.30
CA ARG A 34 15.17 -9.45 93.68
C ARG A 34 16.57 -10.01 93.40
N SER A 35 16.85 -10.33 92.14
CA SER A 35 18.05 -9.87 91.41
C SER A 35 18.21 -10.58 90.06
N HIS A 36 18.04 -9.83 88.95
CA HIS A 36 18.94 -9.84 87.79
C HIS A 36 18.43 -8.86 86.71
N TYR A 37 19.22 -7.84 86.39
CA TYR A 37 19.11 -7.06 85.15
C TYR A 37 20.51 -6.64 84.68
N PRO A 38 20.86 -6.82 83.40
CA PRO A 38 22.07 -6.27 82.82
C PRO A 38 21.85 -4.88 82.18
N VAL A 39 22.91 -4.07 82.17
CA VAL A 39 23.00 -2.65 81.77
C VAL A 39 23.33 -2.50 80.28
N VAL A 40 22.77 -1.47 79.62
CA VAL A 40 22.93 -1.14 78.18
C VAL A 40 23.76 0.14 78.02
N ILE A 41 24.74 0.18 77.09
CA ILE A 41 25.25 1.41 76.44
C ILE A 41 25.77 1.08 75.02
N MET A 42 25.46 1.91 74.00
CA MET A 42 26.35 2.36 72.89
C MET A 42 25.58 3.27 71.90
N ALA A 43 26.14 4.43 71.55
CA ALA A 43 25.59 5.43 70.64
C ALA A 43 25.84 5.10 69.15
N THR A 44 24.93 5.48 68.23
CA THR A 44 24.98 5.11 66.80
C THR A 44 25.16 6.29 65.85
N ALA A 45 26.14 6.15 64.94
CA ALA A 45 26.43 7.03 63.80
C ALA A 45 25.37 6.94 62.68
N GLU A 46 25.12 8.06 61.98
CA GLU A 46 24.15 8.16 60.87
C GLU A 46 24.61 7.33 59.65
N ARG A 47 23.76 6.39 59.20
CA ARG A 47 24.08 5.45 58.11
C ARG A 47 23.73 6.04 56.74
N VAL A 48 24.71 6.13 55.84
CA VAL A 48 24.50 6.36 54.41
C VAL A 48 23.68 5.20 53.83
N LYS A 49 22.53 5.52 53.21
CA LYS A 49 21.68 4.53 52.54
C LYS A 49 22.34 4.14 51.22
N GLN A 50 23.04 3.01 51.22
CA GLN A 50 23.63 2.43 50.01
C GLN A 50 22.52 1.95 49.07
N ASP A 51 22.63 2.28 47.78
CA ASP A 51 21.76 1.72 46.75
C ASP A 51 22.07 0.24 46.57
N MET A 52 21.19 -0.60 47.10
CA MET A 52 21.27 -2.05 46.99
C MET A 52 20.20 -2.56 46.03
N PRO A 53 20.43 -3.68 45.32
CA PRO A 53 19.38 -4.31 44.55
C PRO A 53 18.20 -4.66 45.47
N PRO A 54 16.96 -4.63 44.95
CA PRO A 54 15.79 -4.96 45.74
C PRO A 54 15.93 -6.37 46.34
N LYS A 55 15.40 -6.55 47.57
CA LYS A 55 15.38 -7.86 48.22
C LYS A 55 14.56 -8.83 47.34
N GLY A 56 15.24 -9.76 46.67
CA GLY A 56 14.66 -10.64 45.65
C GLY A 56 15.35 -10.58 44.27
N GLY A 57 16.27 -9.63 44.06
CA GLY A 57 17.03 -9.48 42.82
C GLY A 57 16.21 -8.89 41.66
N TYR A 58 16.89 -8.60 40.55
CA TYR A 58 16.24 -8.12 39.34
C TYR A 58 15.55 -9.28 38.60
N ARG A 59 14.54 -8.94 37.78
CA ARG A 59 13.91 -9.92 36.89
C ARG A 59 14.98 -10.52 35.96
N LYS A 60 14.89 -11.84 35.72
CA LYS A 60 15.75 -12.53 34.77
C LYS A 60 15.63 -11.87 33.39
N ILE A 61 16.75 -11.35 32.90
CA ILE A 61 16.86 -10.78 31.55
C ILE A 61 17.06 -11.94 30.59
N ASN A 62 16.24 -12.02 29.55
CA ASN A 62 16.47 -13.00 28.49
C ASN A 62 17.69 -12.56 27.68
N PHE A 63 18.81 -13.25 27.86
CA PHE A 63 20.06 -13.01 27.12
C PHE A 63 20.10 -13.78 25.78
N ALA A 64 19.17 -14.72 25.56
CA ALA A 64 19.11 -15.47 24.31
C ALA A 64 18.45 -14.64 23.20
N ARG A 65 18.95 -14.81 21.98
CA ARG A 65 18.34 -14.21 20.78
C ARG A 65 16.94 -14.80 20.55
N VAL A 66 15.93 -13.95 20.45
CA VAL A 66 14.57 -14.34 20.08
C VAL A 66 14.34 -13.98 18.60
N PHE A 67 14.20 -15.00 17.74
CA PHE A 67 13.83 -14.78 16.35
C PHE A 67 12.33 -14.47 16.21
N PRO A 68 11.93 -13.49 15.38
CA PRO A 68 10.53 -13.26 15.08
C PRO A 68 9.97 -14.46 14.29
N LYS A 69 8.74 -14.87 14.59
CA LYS A 69 8.05 -15.90 13.81
C LYS A 69 7.63 -15.31 12.47
N PRO A 70 7.88 -15.99 11.33
CA PRO A 70 7.44 -15.50 10.02
C PRO A 70 5.91 -15.44 9.99
N PHE A 71 5.37 -14.42 9.31
CA PHE A 71 3.93 -14.16 9.28
C PHE A 71 3.13 -15.25 8.55
N ALA A 72 3.74 -15.93 7.58
CA ALA A 72 3.13 -17.01 6.83
C ALA A 72 4.13 -18.12 6.52
N SER A 73 3.62 -19.35 6.42
CA SER A 73 4.38 -20.49 5.92
C SER A 73 4.61 -20.37 4.41
N SER A 74 5.76 -20.83 3.91
CA SER A 74 6.10 -20.80 2.49
C SER A 74 5.02 -21.48 1.62
N ARG A 75 4.41 -22.56 2.13
CA ARG A 75 3.31 -23.26 1.44
C ARG A 75 2.06 -22.39 1.32
N ALA A 76 1.75 -21.61 2.35
CA ALA A 76 0.61 -20.71 2.34
C ALA A 76 0.81 -19.55 1.34
N LEU A 77 2.04 -19.04 1.23
CA LEU A 77 2.40 -18.01 0.24
C LEU A 77 2.27 -18.53 -1.20
N VAL A 78 2.80 -19.73 -1.47
CA VAL A 78 2.68 -20.35 -2.81
C VAL A 78 1.21 -20.63 -3.16
N GLY A 79 0.42 -21.15 -2.21
CA GLY A 79 -1.01 -21.35 -2.41
C GLY A 79 -1.76 -20.05 -2.73
N THR A 80 -1.48 -18.99 -1.96
CA THR A 80 -2.09 -17.67 -2.19
C THR A 80 -1.73 -17.10 -3.56
N TYR A 81 -0.47 -17.25 -3.98
CA TYR A 81 0.00 -16.80 -5.29
C TYR A 81 -0.74 -17.50 -6.44
N ILE A 82 -0.88 -18.82 -6.37
CA ILE A 82 -1.60 -19.59 -7.42
C ILE A 82 -3.06 -19.17 -7.49
N VAL A 83 -3.73 -18.98 -6.34
CA VAL A 83 -5.13 -18.53 -6.29
C VAL A 83 -5.26 -17.13 -6.88
N CYS A 84 -4.43 -16.17 -6.45
CA CYS A 84 -4.46 -14.80 -6.94
C CYS A 84 -4.23 -14.75 -8.46
N THR A 85 -3.29 -15.56 -8.97
CA THR A 85 -2.98 -15.64 -10.39
C THR A 85 -4.14 -16.25 -11.18
N GLY A 86 -4.73 -17.34 -10.69
CA GLY A 86 -5.88 -18.00 -11.34
C GLY A 86 -7.11 -17.09 -11.40
N VAL A 87 -7.39 -16.35 -10.33
CA VAL A 87 -8.47 -15.34 -10.29
C VAL A 87 -8.18 -14.19 -11.24
N GLY A 88 -6.95 -13.68 -11.27
CA GLY A 88 -6.53 -12.63 -12.21
C GLY A 88 -6.70 -13.06 -13.66
N TRP A 89 -6.28 -14.28 -14.00
CA TRP A 89 -6.45 -14.83 -15.35
C TRP A 89 -7.94 -14.98 -15.70
N TYR A 90 -8.77 -15.46 -14.78
CA TYR A 90 -10.21 -15.56 -15.02
C TYR A 90 -10.83 -14.20 -15.38
N PHE A 91 -10.52 -13.14 -14.63
CA PHE A 91 -10.99 -11.78 -14.96
C PHE A 91 -10.41 -11.26 -16.27
N TYR A 92 -9.15 -11.55 -16.57
CA TYR A 92 -8.54 -11.20 -17.85
C TYR A 92 -9.33 -11.79 -19.02
N LEU A 93 -9.68 -13.08 -18.99
CA LEU A 93 -10.44 -13.73 -20.06
C LEU A 93 -11.84 -13.14 -20.25
N LEU A 94 -12.49 -12.72 -19.17
CA LEU A 94 -13.77 -12.02 -19.26
C LEU A 94 -13.62 -10.66 -19.94
N ASN A 95 -12.58 -9.91 -19.58
CA ASN A 95 -12.30 -8.60 -20.17
C ASN A 95 -11.88 -8.70 -21.64
N ASP A 96 -11.07 -9.70 -21.98
CA ASP A 96 -10.60 -9.96 -23.35
C ASP A 96 -11.78 -10.14 -24.32
N ARG A 97 -12.79 -10.93 -23.91
CA ARG A 97 -14.04 -11.08 -24.68
C ARG A 97 -14.85 -9.80 -24.83
N LEU A 98 -14.76 -8.86 -23.88
CA LEU A 98 -15.41 -7.55 -24.01
C LEU A 98 -14.64 -6.65 -24.96
N VAL A 99 -13.31 -6.62 -24.83
CA VAL A 99 -12.41 -5.88 -25.73
C VAL A 99 -12.59 -6.33 -27.18
N ASP A 100 -12.68 -7.64 -27.42
CA ASP A 100 -12.94 -8.18 -28.77
C ASP A 100 -14.25 -7.67 -29.35
N LYS A 101 -15.32 -7.62 -28.55
CA LYS A 101 -16.61 -7.07 -28.99
C LYS A 101 -16.48 -5.60 -29.37
N TYR A 102 -15.80 -4.80 -28.56
CA TYR A 102 -15.55 -3.39 -28.89
C TYR A 102 -14.70 -3.21 -30.15
N GLN A 103 -13.69 -4.06 -30.36
CA GLN A 103 -12.90 -4.01 -31.59
C GLN A 103 -13.73 -4.40 -32.81
N VAL A 104 -14.60 -5.41 -32.70
CA VAL A 104 -15.51 -5.81 -33.78
C VAL A 104 -16.50 -4.69 -34.09
N GLU A 105 -17.10 -4.07 -33.07
CA GLU A 105 -18.00 -2.92 -33.23
C GLU A 105 -17.30 -1.73 -33.92
N SER A 106 -16.10 -1.39 -33.47
CA SER A 106 -15.29 -0.32 -34.06
C SER A 106 -14.94 -0.59 -35.53
N ARG A 107 -14.45 -1.80 -35.83
CA ARG A 107 -14.12 -2.20 -37.22
C ARG A 107 -15.36 -2.25 -38.11
N SER A 108 -16.49 -2.76 -37.59
CA SER A 108 -17.76 -2.78 -38.32
C SER A 108 -18.23 -1.36 -38.66
N SER A 109 -18.04 -0.42 -37.74
CA SER A 109 -18.36 1.00 -37.95
C SER A 109 -17.49 1.60 -39.06
N ILE A 110 -16.20 1.30 -39.07
CA ILE A 110 -15.28 1.75 -40.13
C ILE A 110 -15.70 1.15 -41.48
N ILE A 111 -15.91 -0.16 -41.57
CA ILE A 111 -16.31 -0.85 -42.81
C ILE A 111 -17.61 -0.27 -43.39
N ALA A 112 -18.56 0.10 -42.53
CA ALA A 112 -19.80 0.74 -42.97
C ALA A 112 -19.58 2.15 -43.56
N LEU A 113 -18.59 2.89 -43.06
CA LEU A 113 -18.26 4.24 -43.52
C LEU A 113 -17.30 4.27 -44.71
N THR A 114 -16.42 3.27 -44.84
CA THR A 114 -15.43 3.14 -45.90
C THR A 114 -15.97 3.44 -47.31
N PRO A 115 -17.09 2.86 -47.78
CA PRO A 115 -17.56 3.13 -49.15
C PRO A 115 -17.95 4.59 -49.38
N LEU A 116 -18.38 5.33 -48.35
CA LEU A 116 -18.66 6.76 -48.47
C LEU A 116 -17.37 7.56 -48.59
N LEU A 117 -16.39 7.27 -47.72
CA LEU A 117 -15.09 7.93 -47.70
C LEU A 117 -14.31 7.67 -49.00
N ASP A 118 -14.33 6.44 -49.49
CA ASP A 118 -13.70 6.07 -50.76
C ASP A 118 -14.38 6.81 -51.93
N ALA A 119 -15.71 6.88 -51.96
CA ALA A 119 -16.42 7.61 -53.00
C ALA A 119 -16.18 9.14 -52.95
N GLU A 120 -15.91 9.71 -51.77
CA GLU A 120 -15.47 11.10 -51.63
C GLU A 120 -14.04 11.29 -52.14
N ALA A 121 -13.12 10.40 -51.75
CA ALA A 121 -11.74 10.41 -52.21
C ALA A 121 -11.63 10.25 -53.74
N ASP A 122 -12.37 9.31 -54.32
CA ASP A 122 -12.44 9.08 -55.77
C ASP A 122 -12.93 10.31 -56.52
N ARG A 123 -13.95 11.00 -55.99
CA ARG A 123 -14.47 12.24 -56.57
C ARG A 123 -13.42 13.35 -56.55
N GLU A 124 -12.75 13.56 -55.43
CA GLU A 124 -11.68 14.57 -55.33
C GLU A 124 -10.48 14.21 -56.22
N TYR A 125 -10.14 12.93 -56.31
CA TYR A 125 -9.10 12.41 -57.18
C TYR A 125 -9.37 12.74 -58.65
N LEU A 126 -10.55 12.36 -59.17
CA LEU A 126 -10.94 12.65 -60.56
C LEU A 126 -11.04 14.15 -60.86
N LYS A 127 -11.54 14.96 -59.91
CA LYS A 127 -11.55 16.43 -60.05
C LYS A 127 -10.13 16.98 -60.21
N GLN A 128 -9.17 16.47 -59.45
CA GLN A 128 -7.78 16.91 -59.54
C GLN A 128 -7.15 16.50 -60.87
N LEU A 129 -7.37 15.27 -61.34
CA LEU A 129 -6.92 14.85 -62.67
C LEU A 129 -7.48 15.74 -63.78
N ARG A 130 -8.77 16.11 -63.66
CA ARG A 130 -9.40 17.01 -64.62
C ARG A 130 -8.75 18.39 -64.63
N LYS A 131 -8.47 18.96 -63.45
CA LYS A 131 -7.75 20.25 -63.33
C LYS A 131 -6.37 20.20 -63.99
N ASN A 132 -5.59 19.14 -63.75
CA ASN A 132 -4.27 18.97 -64.36
C ASN A 132 -4.37 18.87 -65.88
N ARG A 133 -5.37 18.14 -66.40
CA ARG A 133 -5.61 18.00 -67.84
C ARG A 133 -6.05 19.32 -68.49
N ASP A 134 -6.93 20.07 -67.84
CA ASP A 134 -7.37 21.39 -68.33
C ASP A 134 -6.22 22.42 -68.29
N ALA A 135 -5.32 22.31 -67.31
CA ALA A 135 -4.11 23.13 -67.23
C ALA A 135 -3.10 22.77 -68.33
N GLU A 136 -2.86 21.48 -68.57
CA GLU A 136 -2.02 20.99 -69.67
C GLU A 136 -2.55 21.48 -71.03
N GLU A 137 -3.86 21.36 -71.28
CA GLU A 137 -4.49 21.83 -72.50
C GLU A 137 -4.31 23.34 -72.69
N LYS A 138 -4.41 24.14 -71.63
CA LYS A 138 -4.17 25.59 -71.68
C LYS A 138 -2.71 25.93 -71.95
N LEU A 139 -1.78 25.22 -71.31
CA LEU A 139 -0.33 25.46 -71.43
C LEU A 139 0.19 25.06 -72.82
N MET A 140 -0.28 23.95 -73.38
CA MET A 140 0.30 23.31 -74.56
C MET A 140 -0.38 23.66 -75.89
N LYS A 141 -1.32 24.61 -75.92
CA LYS A 141 -2.08 25.00 -77.13
C LYS A 141 -1.22 25.34 -78.34
N ASN A 142 -0.06 25.94 -78.10
CA ASN A 142 0.79 26.49 -79.15
C ASN A 142 1.84 25.50 -79.65
N VAL A 143 1.89 24.28 -79.09
CA VAL A 143 2.90 23.27 -79.45
C VAL A 143 2.35 22.39 -80.58
N LYS A 144 2.99 22.43 -81.75
CA LYS A 144 2.57 21.65 -82.93
C LYS A 144 2.62 20.15 -82.62
N GLY A 145 1.51 19.45 -82.87
CA GLY A 145 1.40 18.00 -82.70
C GLY A 145 1.20 17.54 -81.26
N TRP A 146 1.04 18.46 -80.29
CA TRP A 146 0.71 18.07 -78.93
C TRP A 146 -0.77 17.66 -78.82
N LYS A 147 -1.02 16.52 -78.17
CA LYS A 147 -2.36 16.06 -77.82
C LYS A 147 -2.40 15.75 -76.33
N THR A 148 -3.24 16.47 -75.60
CA THR A 148 -3.32 16.42 -74.14
C THR A 148 -3.43 14.99 -73.61
N GLY A 149 -2.60 14.64 -72.64
CA GLY A 149 -2.53 13.31 -72.00
C GLY A 149 -1.99 12.18 -72.87
N THR A 150 -1.34 12.50 -73.98
CA THR A 150 -0.55 11.57 -74.80
C THR A 150 0.80 12.20 -75.13
N LEU A 151 1.82 11.39 -75.34
CA LEU A 151 3.10 11.88 -75.81
C LEU A 151 3.03 12.11 -77.33
N TYR A 152 2.78 13.35 -77.76
CA TYR A 152 2.66 13.73 -79.18
C TYR A 152 1.70 12.84 -79.99
N GLY A 153 0.60 12.39 -79.37
CA GLY A 153 -0.41 11.53 -79.99
C GLY A 153 -0.25 10.03 -79.69
N GLU A 154 0.90 9.60 -79.17
CA GLU A 154 1.11 8.22 -78.73
C GLU A 154 0.83 8.05 -77.23
N PRO A 155 0.15 6.96 -76.80
CA PRO A 155 0.00 6.68 -75.38
C PRO A 155 1.36 6.34 -74.76
N VAL A 156 1.64 6.89 -73.57
CA VAL A 156 2.89 6.63 -72.84
C VAL A 156 3.04 5.14 -72.52
N TYR A 157 1.94 4.51 -72.09
CA TYR A 157 1.89 3.09 -71.77
C TYR A 157 1.32 2.31 -72.96
N LYS A 158 2.15 1.45 -73.56
CA LYS A 158 1.80 0.69 -74.77
C LYS A 158 1.07 -0.62 -74.49
N THR A 159 1.35 -1.24 -73.34
CA THR A 159 0.84 -2.58 -72.96
C THR A 159 -0.51 -2.53 -72.27
N VAL A 160 -0.92 -1.37 -71.77
CA VAL A 160 -2.13 -1.20 -70.97
C VAL A 160 -3.31 -0.93 -71.90
N GLY A 161 -4.44 -1.62 -71.65
CA GLY A 161 -5.69 -1.38 -72.38
C GLY A 161 -6.21 0.04 -72.14
N LYS A 162 -6.86 0.63 -73.15
CA LYS A 162 -7.39 2.01 -73.09
C LYS A 162 -8.45 2.22 -72.01
N ASP A 163 -9.10 1.15 -71.57
CA ASP A 163 -10.18 1.19 -70.58
C ASP A 163 -9.68 1.26 -69.13
N LYS A 164 -8.38 1.03 -68.92
CA LYS A 164 -7.78 1.09 -67.59
C LYS A 164 -7.28 2.51 -67.29
N LEU A 165 -7.74 3.08 -66.19
CA LEU A 165 -7.17 4.31 -65.65
C LEU A 165 -5.76 4.04 -65.13
N ILE A 166 -4.78 4.81 -65.63
CA ILE A 166 -3.42 4.79 -65.11
C ILE A 166 -3.35 5.82 -63.98
N GLU A 167 -2.92 5.37 -62.82
CA GLU A 167 -2.72 6.23 -61.66
C GLU A 167 -1.45 7.07 -61.86
N PRO A 168 -1.54 8.42 -61.87
CA PRO A 168 -0.36 9.27 -61.87
C PRO A 168 0.54 9.03 -60.67
N SER A 169 1.82 9.33 -60.87
CA SER A 169 2.76 9.45 -59.76
C SER A 169 2.37 10.61 -58.82
N LEU A 170 2.89 10.59 -57.60
CA LEU A 170 2.66 11.67 -56.61
C LEU A 170 3.02 13.05 -57.19
N ASN A 171 4.13 13.12 -57.92
CA ASN A 171 4.59 14.36 -58.57
C ASN A 171 3.59 14.82 -59.64
N GLU A 172 3.06 13.91 -60.46
CA GLU A 172 2.06 14.20 -61.50
C GLU A 172 0.70 14.62 -60.94
N TYR A 173 0.31 14.06 -59.80
CA TYR A 173 -0.94 14.44 -59.14
C TYR A 173 -0.86 15.85 -58.55
N TYR A 174 0.28 16.19 -57.92
CA TYR A 174 0.52 17.47 -57.23
C TYR A 174 1.30 18.51 -58.06
N VAL A 175 1.40 18.39 -59.40
CA VAL A 175 2.19 19.32 -60.25
C VAL A 175 1.87 20.80 -60.03
N HIS A 176 0.61 21.12 -59.76
CA HIS A 176 0.15 22.49 -59.57
C HIS A 176 0.01 22.91 -58.10
N ALA A 177 0.33 22.02 -57.17
CA ALA A 177 0.34 22.33 -55.75
C ALA A 177 1.69 22.96 -55.37
N PRO A 178 1.75 23.77 -54.30
CA PRO A 178 3.03 24.25 -53.80
C PRO A 178 3.89 23.09 -53.30
N ASP A 179 5.20 23.16 -53.53
CA ASP A 179 6.18 22.10 -53.22
C ASP A 179 6.04 21.55 -51.78
N LYS A 180 5.76 22.43 -50.81
CA LYS A 180 5.54 22.03 -49.41
C LYS A 180 4.48 20.94 -49.27
N VAL A 181 3.37 21.03 -49.99
CA VAL A 181 2.27 20.05 -49.91
C VAL A 181 2.71 18.70 -50.44
N LEU A 182 3.46 18.68 -51.55
CA LEU A 182 4.04 17.47 -52.10
C LEU A 182 5.02 16.83 -51.11
N PHE A 183 5.93 17.61 -50.53
CA PHE A 183 6.91 17.12 -49.56
C PHE A 183 6.27 16.58 -48.29
N ASP A 184 5.29 17.30 -47.73
CA ASP A 184 4.54 16.84 -46.56
C ASP A 184 3.88 15.50 -46.89
N ARG A 185 3.19 15.39 -48.04
CA ARG A 185 2.52 14.15 -48.45
C ARG A 185 3.51 12.99 -48.68
N ALA A 186 4.65 13.26 -49.31
CA ALA A 186 5.71 12.27 -49.54
C ALA A 186 6.34 11.79 -48.22
N TYR A 187 6.53 12.71 -47.26
CA TYR A 187 7.01 12.38 -45.92
C TYR A 187 6.03 11.43 -45.23
N TRP A 188 4.73 11.77 -45.19
CA TRP A 188 3.72 10.92 -44.56
C TRP A 188 3.66 9.51 -45.16
N HIS A 189 3.82 9.35 -46.48
CA HIS A 189 3.82 8.03 -47.12
C HIS A 189 5.07 7.19 -46.80
N LYS A 190 6.20 7.80 -46.39
CA LYS A 190 7.44 7.07 -46.12
C LYS A 190 7.50 6.48 -44.70
N TYR A 191 6.83 7.12 -43.74
CA TYR A 191 7.00 6.84 -42.31
C TYR A 191 5.78 6.19 -41.63
N LEU A 192 4.70 5.94 -42.37
CA LEU A 192 3.53 5.14 -41.98
C LEU A 192 3.48 3.87 -42.83
#